data_AF-A0A4R4XJS0-F1
#
_entry.id   AF-A0A4R4XJS0-F1
#
_cell.length_a   1.000
_cell.length_b   1.000
_cell.length_c   1.000
_cell.angle_alpha   90.00
_cell.angle_beta   90.00
_cell.angle_gamma   90.00
#
_symmetry.space_group_name_H-M   'P 1'
#
loop_
_entity.id
_entity.type
_entity.pdbx_description
1 polymer ?
#
loop_
_entity_poly.entity_id
_entity_poly.type
_entity_poly.pdbx_seq_one_letter_code
_entity_poly.pdbx_strand_id
1 'polypeptide(L)'
;MSEARALLDSGDIAGLIRHLRFNAEDMELAEVAELMEGAAARSGFDDMRDAAAAMVRARGPQELYDFGYACIERGVPFLAIPALRRALELMPDEPVLLMELVSALERENRHAEAVAVLEPRVVSLDPWPARYLLAYNALLAGDVVRADREATALPVPDDPDWAPAHDRLARMLARARAVRAVGPLDSTDLRGWHFALGGSVLGTISPYGFDQGMTGRFAYTSDSFAMCRRALDRLRLILDAAGRRPASVGVLPDRSSRILGLAAAEVFGLPAEPYAPGRPGVLVVAYDLNGTEAAGLRERAEGQVLFERATCWTDPPGISADVTGLLHQVVVPPWGERLRVTPSGETETVPPDGRPAEELAAEIVQAAPEPDDGAGDGAPPDPDDALAGFARAVAGQWLIGPRDAVRSPGPVPSSRFA
;
A
#
# COMPACT_ATOMS: atom_id res chain seq x y z
N MET A 1 -31.74 -17.57 1.10
CA MET A 1 -31.94 -18.10 2.47
C MET A 1 -30.92 -19.18 2.79
N SER A 2 -29.69 -18.74 2.97
CA SER A 2 -28.57 -18.93 2.05
C SER A 2 -27.35 -19.32 2.89
N GLU A 3 -26.31 -19.79 2.24
CA GLU A 3 -24.99 -20.11 2.80
C GLU A 3 -24.53 -19.21 3.99
N ALA A 4 -24.80 -17.89 3.93
CA ALA A 4 -24.55 -16.95 5.02
C ALA A 4 -25.15 -17.39 6.37
N ARG A 5 -26.40 -17.86 6.39
CA ARG A 5 -27.05 -18.30 7.63
C ARG A 5 -26.41 -19.58 8.17
N ALA A 6 -26.01 -20.50 7.29
CA ALA A 6 -25.31 -21.71 7.68
C ALA A 6 -23.93 -21.41 8.29
N LEU A 7 -23.20 -20.42 7.74
CA LEU A 7 -21.93 -19.92 8.30
C LEU A 7 -22.14 -19.29 9.69
N LEU A 8 -23.19 -18.49 9.85
CA LEU A 8 -23.54 -17.92 11.15
C LEU A 8 -23.89 -19.01 12.17
N ASP A 9 -24.77 -19.94 11.81
CA ASP A 9 -25.26 -20.98 12.71
C ASP A 9 -24.12 -21.91 13.16
N SER A 10 -23.20 -22.27 12.26
CA SER A 10 -21.99 -23.05 12.54
C SER A 10 -20.93 -22.30 13.36
N GLY A 11 -21.05 -20.97 13.45
CA GLY A 11 -20.10 -20.12 14.17
C GLY A 11 -18.87 -19.71 13.36
N ASP A 12 -18.83 -19.97 12.05
CA ASP A 12 -17.78 -19.51 11.16
C ASP A 12 -17.98 -18.03 10.79
N ILE A 13 -17.69 -17.14 11.74
CA ILE A 13 -17.82 -15.69 11.54
C ILE A 13 -16.87 -15.18 10.47
N ALA A 14 -15.65 -15.71 10.38
CA ALA A 14 -14.69 -15.32 9.35
C ALA A 14 -15.19 -15.71 7.95
N GLY A 15 -15.75 -16.91 7.80
CA GLY A 15 -16.44 -17.34 6.59
C GLY A 15 -17.64 -16.46 6.25
N LEU A 16 -18.47 -16.10 7.24
CA LEU A 16 -19.59 -15.18 7.04
C LEU A 16 -19.13 -13.80 6.53
N ILE A 17 -18.11 -13.20 7.15
CA ILE A 17 -17.59 -11.90 6.71
C ILE A 17 -17.01 -11.98 5.29
N ARG A 18 -16.30 -13.05 4.95
CA ARG A 18 -15.86 -13.29 3.56
C ARG A 18 -17.04 -13.41 2.60
N HIS A 19 -18.07 -14.17 2.96
CA HIS A 19 -19.27 -14.32 2.13
C HIS A 19 -19.96 -12.97 1.92
N LEU A 20 -20.18 -12.20 2.98
CA LEU A 20 -20.78 -10.87 2.91
C LEU A 20 -19.94 -9.90 2.07
N ARG A 21 -18.61 -9.96 2.13
CA ARG A 21 -17.73 -9.10 1.32
C ARG A 21 -18.01 -9.19 -0.19
N PHE A 22 -18.46 -10.35 -0.67
CA PHE A 22 -18.75 -10.56 -2.10
C PHE A 22 -20.23 -10.47 -2.45
N ASN A 23 -21.14 -10.49 -1.48
CA ASN A 23 -22.58 -10.62 -1.74
C ASN A 23 -23.44 -9.54 -1.09
N ALA A 24 -22.94 -8.79 -0.10
CA ALA A 24 -23.77 -7.90 0.71
C ALA A 24 -24.35 -6.71 -0.04
N GLU A 25 -23.73 -6.27 -1.14
CA GLU A 25 -24.30 -5.19 -1.98
C GLU A 25 -25.58 -5.60 -2.70
N ASP A 26 -25.74 -6.89 -2.99
CA ASP A 26 -26.93 -7.46 -3.65
C ASP A 26 -27.98 -7.97 -2.65
N MET A 27 -27.70 -7.86 -1.34
CA MET A 27 -28.59 -8.30 -0.27
C MET A 27 -29.45 -7.16 0.27
N GLU A 28 -30.61 -7.50 0.81
CA GLU A 28 -31.43 -6.54 1.54
C GLU A 28 -30.70 -6.11 2.82
N LEU A 29 -30.66 -4.79 3.07
CA LEU A 29 -29.98 -4.21 4.24
C LEU A 29 -30.48 -4.82 5.58
N ALA A 30 -31.76 -5.18 5.65
CA ALA A 30 -32.32 -5.84 6.83
C ALA A 30 -31.75 -7.25 7.04
N GLU A 31 -31.55 -8.02 5.97
CA GLU A 31 -30.95 -9.36 6.05
C GLU A 31 -29.47 -9.28 6.46
N VAL A 32 -28.72 -8.32 5.91
CA VAL A 32 -27.34 -8.05 6.32
C VAL A 32 -27.29 -7.66 7.81
N ALA A 33 -28.20 -6.80 8.27
CA ALA A 33 -28.29 -6.40 9.67
C ALA A 33 -28.60 -7.60 10.59
N GLU A 34 -29.54 -8.47 10.23
CA GLU A 34 -29.87 -9.69 11.01
C GLU A 34 -28.66 -10.63 11.13
N LEU A 35 -27.91 -10.82 10.04
CA LEU A 35 -26.69 -11.64 10.04
C LEU A 35 -25.61 -11.01 10.94
N MET A 36 -25.45 -9.69 10.85
CA MET A 36 -24.46 -8.97 11.65
C MET A 36 -24.83 -8.86 13.13
N GLU A 37 -26.11 -8.76 13.48
CA GLU A 37 -26.59 -8.85 14.86
C GLU A 37 -26.17 -10.19 15.48
N GLY A 38 -26.43 -11.29 14.77
CA GLY A 38 -26.05 -12.63 15.21
C GLY A 38 -24.53 -12.82 15.30
N ALA A 39 -23.78 -12.32 14.33
CA ALA A 39 -22.32 -12.39 14.33
C ALA A 39 -21.71 -11.59 15.49
N ALA A 40 -22.17 -10.36 15.69
CA ALA A 40 -21.72 -9.48 16.76
C ALA A 40 -22.03 -10.05 18.15
N ALA A 41 -23.20 -10.67 18.33
CA ALA A 41 -23.55 -11.35 19.58
C ALA A 41 -22.59 -12.50 19.92
N ARG A 42 -22.18 -13.30 18.91
CA ARG A 42 -21.21 -14.38 19.09
C ARG A 42 -19.78 -13.89 19.34
N SER A 43 -19.44 -12.73 18.79
CA SER A 43 -18.12 -12.09 18.95
C SER A 43 -18.00 -11.18 20.19
N GLY A 44 -19.09 -10.95 20.93
CA GLY A 44 -19.09 -10.07 22.11
C GLY A 44 -19.02 -8.58 21.77
N PHE A 45 -19.56 -8.18 20.62
CA PHE A 45 -19.52 -6.82 20.10
C PHE A 45 -20.86 -6.12 20.32
N ASP A 46 -21.11 -5.69 21.56
CA ASP A 46 -22.42 -5.19 21.99
C ASP A 46 -22.91 -3.96 21.21
N ASP A 47 -22.03 -3.00 20.92
CA ASP A 47 -22.31 -1.82 20.08
C ASP A 47 -22.80 -2.20 18.67
N MET A 48 -22.10 -3.11 17.98
CA MET A 48 -22.46 -3.57 16.64
C MET A 48 -23.75 -4.39 16.68
N ARG A 49 -23.92 -5.23 17.71
CA ARG A 49 -25.17 -5.97 17.91
C ARG A 49 -26.35 -5.02 18.08
N ASP A 50 -26.21 -4.03 18.94
CA ASP A 50 -27.30 -3.11 19.28
C ASP A 50 -27.66 -2.21 18.08
N ALA A 51 -26.66 -1.73 17.33
CA ALA A 51 -26.85 -0.98 16.09
C ALA A 51 -27.53 -1.84 15.00
N ALA A 52 -27.07 -3.08 14.80
CA ALA A 52 -27.67 -4.00 13.85
C ALA A 52 -29.13 -4.32 14.23
N ALA A 53 -29.40 -4.61 15.50
CA ALA A 53 -30.75 -4.88 15.99
C ALA A 53 -31.68 -3.67 15.81
N ALA A 54 -31.16 -2.44 15.99
CA ALA A 54 -31.90 -1.22 15.70
C ALA A 54 -32.24 -1.11 14.21
N MET A 55 -31.28 -1.37 13.33
CA MET A 55 -31.44 -1.36 11.87
C MET A 55 -32.44 -2.41 11.36
N VAL A 56 -32.54 -3.57 12.01
CA VAL A 56 -33.58 -4.58 11.72
C VAL A 56 -34.97 -4.03 12.04
N ARG A 57 -35.13 -3.38 13.20
CA ARG A 57 -36.42 -2.82 13.65
C ARG A 57 -36.85 -1.60 12.85
N ALA A 58 -35.94 -0.69 12.57
CA ALA A 58 -36.19 0.57 11.88
C ALA A 58 -35.00 0.93 10.98
N ARG A 59 -35.28 1.52 9.82
CA ARG A 59 -34.26 1.92 8.83
C ARG A 59 -34.34 3.42 8.57
N GLY A 60 -34.46 4.20 9.65
CA GLY A 60 -34.38 5.65 9.58
C GLY A 60 -32.94 6.11 9.38
N PRO A 61 -32.72 7.43 9.13
CA PRO A 61 -31.39 7.97 8.94
C PRO A 61 -30.42 7.66 10.10
N GLN A 62 -30.91 7.72 11.34
CA GLN A 62 -30.09 7.44 12.52
C GLN A 62 -29.67 5.98 12.60
N GLU A 63 -30.58 5.02 12.41
CA GLU A 63 -30.24 3.60 12.50
C GLU A 63 -29.29 3.16 11.37
N LEU A 64 -29.45 3.74 10.17
CA LEU A 64 -28.54 3.52 9.06
C LEU A 64 -27.14 4.08 9.35
N TYR A 65 -27.07 5.26 9.96
CA TYR A 65 -25.82 5.87 10.39
C TYR A 65 -25.13 5.03 11.48
N ASP A 66 -25.85 4.68 12.55
CA ASP A 66 -25.28 3.93 13.69
C ASP A 66 -24.75 2.56 13.24
N PHE A 67 -25.47 1.87 12.36
CA PHE A 67 -24.99 0.61 11.76
C PHE A 67 -23.75 0.82 10.88
N GLY A 68 -23.76 1.87 10.05
CA GLY A 68 -22.61 2.22 9.21
C GLY A 68 -21.37 2.55 10.03
N TYR A 69 -21.52 3.38 11.06
CA TYR A 69 -20.46 3.76 11.99
C TYR A 69 -19.89 2.52 12.72
N ALA A 70 -20.76 1.66 13.25
CA ALA A 70 -20.32 0.43 13.91
C ALA A 70 -19.58 -0.51 12.93
N CYS A 71 -20.03 -0.63 11.68
CA CYS A 71 -19.31 -1.38 10.65
C CYS A 71 -17.89 -0.85 10.39
N ILE A 72 -17.72 0.48 10.34
CA ILE A 72 -16.40 1.13 10.16
C ILE A 72 -15.48 0.80 11.35
N GLU A 73 -15.97 1.01 12.58
CA GLU A 73 -15.19 0.76 13.80
C GLU A 73 -14.78 -0.71 13.94
N ARG A 74 -15.60 -1.64 13.42
CA ARG A 74 -15.33 -3.09 13.47
C ARG A 74 -14.53 -3.62 12.29
N GLY A 75 -13.99 -2.74 11.45
CA GLY A 75 -13.12 -3.13 10.33
C GLY A 75 -13.87 -3.85 9.19
N VAL A 76 -15.18 -3.64 9.08
CA VAL A 76 -16.02 -4.13 7.97
C VAL A 76 -16.67 -2.96 7.19
N PRO A 77 -15.91 -1.94 6.76
CA PRO A 77 -16.47 -0.74 6.14
C PRO A 77 -17.22 -1.01 4.83
N PHE A 78 -16.93 -2.11 4.12
CA PHE A 78 -17.75 -2.53 2.97
C PHE A 78 -19.25 -2.69 3.30
N LEU A 79 -19.61 -3.07 4.52
CA LEU A 79 -21.00 -3.17 4.98
C LEU A 79 -21.62 -1.80 5.32
N ALA A 80 -20.78 -0.81 5.65
CA ALA A 80 -21.24 0.55 5.96
C ALA A 80 -21.71 1.28 4.70
N ILE A 81 -21.06 1.03 3.56
CA ILE A 81 -21.30 1.75 2.30
C ILE A 81 -22.78 1.75 1.87
N PRO A 82 -23.47 0.59 1.73
CA PRO A 82 -24.87 0.60 1.29
C PRO A 82 -25.81 1.24 2.33
N ALA A 83 -25.55 1.09 3.63
CA ALA A 83 -26.32 1.74 4.69
C ALA A 83 -26.17 3.27 4.67
N LEU A 84 -24.93 3.76 4.58
CA LEU A 84 -24.63 5.20 4.55
C LEU A 84 -25.09 5.87 3.26
N ARG A 85 -25.04 5.17 2.11
CA ARG A 85 -25.67 5.63 0.86
C ARG A 85 -27.16 5.85 1.06
N ARG A 86 -27.84 4.86 1.66
CA ARG A 86 -29.28 4.98 1.91
C ARG A 86 -29.61 6.10 2.90
N ALA A 87 -28.78 6.29 3.93
CA ALA A 87 -28.95 7.40 4.87
C ALA A 87 -28.80 8.76 4.15
N LEU A 88 -27.80 8.90 3.30
CA LEU A 88 -27.55 10.12 2.52
C LEU A 88 -28.67 10.38 1.50
N GLU A 89 -29.29 9.35 0.93
CA GLU A 89 -30.49 9.54 0.09
C GLU A 89 -31.67 10.12 0.87
N LEU A 90 -31.84 9.72 2.13
CA LEU A 90 -32.90 10.25 3.01
C LEU A 90 -32.58 11.65 3.50
N MET A 91 -31.29 11.97 3.68
CA MET A 91 -30.79 13.25 4.18
C MET A 91 -29.64 13.78 3.29
N PRO A 92 -29.92 14.29 2.07
CA PRO A 92 -28.90 14.60 1.05
C PRO A 92 -27.88 15.68 1.42
N ASP A 93 -28.26 16.54 2.37
CA ASP A 93 -27.50 17.71 2.80
C ASP A 93 -26.80 17.50 4.16
N GLU A 94 -26.88 16.30 4.74
CA GLU A 94 -26.27 16.00 6.04
C GLU A 94 -24.75 15.75 5.90
N PRO A 95 -23.89 16.68 6.37
CA PRO A 95 -22.45 16.59 6.12
C PRO A 95 -21.80 15.39 6.81
N VAL A 96 -22.31 14.98 7.97
CA VAL A 96 -21.77 13.85 8.73
C VAL A 96 -21.94 12.54 7.94
N LEU A 97 -23.11 12.33 7.33
CA LEU A 97 -23.37 11.14 6.49
C LEU A 97 -22.47 11.10 5.26
N LEU A 98 -22.28 12.25 4.62
CA LEU A 98 -21.36 12.38 3.50
C LEU A 98 -19.93 11.99 3.93
N MET A 99 -19.49 12.47 5.08
CA MET A 99 -18.14 12.20 5.55
C MET A 99 -17.91 10.74 5.95
N GLU A 100 -18.85 10.12 6.63
CA GLU A 100 -18.74 8.70 6.97
C GLU A 100 -18.78 7.81 5.72
N LEU A 101 -19.58 8.16 4.71
CA LEU A 101 -19.60 7.42 3.45
C LEU A 101 -18.25 7.51 2.73
N VAL A 102 -17.63 8.69 2.67
CA VAL A 102 -16.27 8.87 2.10
C VAL A 102 -15.24 8.07 2.89
N SER A 103 -15.30 8.12 4.22
CA SER A 103 -14.45 7.38 5.15
C SER A 103 -14.54 5.85 4.95
N ALA A 104 -15.74 5.32 4.70
CA ALA A 104 -15.95 3.91 4.38
C ALA A 104 -15.40 3.55 2.98
N LEU A 105 -15.64 4.40 1.98
CA LEU A 105 -15.15 4.21 0.61
C LEU A 105 -13.62 4.22 0.54
N GLU A 106 -12.96 5.12 1.28
CA GLU A 106 -11.49 5.18 1.37
C GLU A 106 -10.90 3.90 1.99
N ARG A 107 -11.51 3.36 3.05
CA ARG A 107 -11.03 2.11 3.68
C ARG A 107 -11.16 0.90 2.75
N GLU A 108 -12.09 0.92 1.81
CA GLU A 108 -12.24 -0.11 0.77
C GLU A 108 -11.53 0.27 -0.54
N ASN A 109 -10.71 1.34 -0.56
CA ASN A 109 -9.99 1.87 -1.72
C ASN A 109 -10.90 2.24 -2.92
N ARG A 110 -12.18 2.51 -2.68
CA ARG A 110 -13.19 2.90 -3.68
C ARG A 110 -13.16 4.40 -3.97
N HIS A 111 -11.97 4.91 -4.29
CA HIS A 111 -11.70 6.34 -4.42
C HIS A 111 -12.51 7.02 -5.52
N ALA A 112 -12.74 6.33 -6.65
CA ALA A 112 -13.58 6.86 -7.74
C ALA A 112 -15.04 7.09 -7.29
N GLU A 113 -15.56 6.22 -6.42
CA GLU A 113 -16.90 6.38 -5.86
C GLU A 113 -16.96 7.48 -4.80
N ALA A 114 -15.89 7.66 -4.01
CA ALA A 114 -15.79 8.81 -3.10
C ALA A 114 -15.85 10.13 -3.86
N VAL A 115 -15.13 10.23 -5.00
CA VAL A 115 -15.21 11.38 -5.91
C VAL A 115 -16.64 11.58 -6.42
N ALA A 116 -17.31 10.51 -6.88
CA ALA A 116 -18.67 10.61 -7.43
C ALA A 116 -19.70 11.13 -6.42
N VAL A 117 -19.52 10.85 -5.12
CA VAL A 117 -20.40 11.33 -4.05
C VAL A 117 -20.09 12.80 -3.67
N LEU A 118 -18.81 13.19 -3.68
CA LEU A 118 -18.35 14.54 -3.30
C LEU A 118 -18.54 15.57 -4.41
N GLU A 119 -18.26 15.20 -5.67
CA GLU A 119 -18.22 16.15 -6.80
C GLU A 119 -19.53 16.95 -7.00
N PRO A 120 -20.74 16.36 -6.93
CA PRO A 120 -21.98 17.12 -7.07
C PRO A 120 -22.16 18.22 -6.02
N ARG A 121 -21.44 18.12 -4.89
CA ARG A 121 -21.53 19.01 -3.74
C ARG A 121 -20.35 19.98 -3.65
N VAL A 122 -19.42 19.97 -4.61
CA VAL A 122 -18.13 20.70 -4.53
C VAL A 122 -18.26 22.18 -4.15
N VAL A 123 -19.34 22.85 -4.58
CA VAL A 123 -19.59 24.27 -4.30
C VAL A 123 -19.99 24.56 -2.85
N SER A 124 -20.52 23.57 -2.14
CA SER A 124 -20.96 23.66 -0.75
C SER A 124 -20.03 22.93 0.22
N LEU A 125 -18.95 22.32 -0.26
CA LEU A 125 -17.97 21.68 0.61
C LEU A 125 -17.10 22.74 1.28
N ASP A 126 -16.93 22.60 2.59
CA ASP A 126 -15.87 23.30 3.30
C ASP A 126 -14.51 22.94 2.69
N PRO A 127 -13.56 23.90 2.61
CA PRO A 127 -12.24 23.62 2.06
C PRO A 127 -11.53 22.45 2.77
N TRP A 128 -11.68 22.38 4.10
CA TRP A 128 -11.09 21.37 4.96
C TRP A 128 -12.19 20.75 5.85
N PRO A 129 -12.33 19.42 5.94
CA PRO A 129 -11.60 18.38 5.18
C PRO A 129 -12.19 18.09 3.79
N ALA A 130 -13.43 18.49 3.53
CA ALA A 130 -14.24 17.85 2.50
C ALA A 130 -13.71 18.08 1.07
N ARG A 131 -13.36 19.32 0.72
CA ARG A 131 -12.79 19.60 -0.61
C ARG A 131 -11.37 19.04 -0.76
N TYR A 132 -10.58 19.00 0.31
CA TYR A 132 -9.30 18.27 0.33
C TYR A 132 -9.50 16.78 -0.02
N LEU A 133 -10.51 16.14 0.57
CA LEU A 133 -10.80 14.73 0.30
C LEU A 133 -11.24 14.49 -1.15
N LEU A 134 -11.94 15.43 -1.78
CA LEU A 134 -12.23 15.35 -3.22
C LEU A 134 -10.94 15.35 -4.05
N ALA A 135 -10.00 16.25 -3.77
CA ALA A 135 -8.72 16.31 -4.48
C ALA A 135 -7.86 15.05 -4.23
N TYR A 136 -7.80 14.60 -2.97
CA TYR A 136 -7.03 13.43 -2.57
C TYR A 136 -7.57 12.13 -3.19
N ASN A 137 -8.90 11.93 -3.13
CA ASN A 137 -9.54 10.76 -3.74
C ASN A 137 -9.48 10.81 -5.27
N ALA A 138 -9.57 11.99 -5.90
CA ALA A 138 -9.37 12.12 -7.34
C ALA A 138 -7.97 11.63 -7.74
N LEU A 139 -6.93 11.99 -6.98
CA LEU A 139 -5.57 11.53 -7.25
C LEU A 139 -5.44 10.00 -7.08
N LEU A 140 -5.98 9.44 -5.99
CA LEU A 140 -5.94 8.00 -5.75
C LEU A 140 -6.80 7.19 -6.74
N ALA A 141 -7.81 7.82 -7.35
CA ALA A 141 -8.59 7.25 -8.44
C ALA A 141 -7.93 7.40 -9.82
N GLY A 142 -6.77 8.05 -9.91
CA GLY A 142 -6.04 8.25 -11.16
C GLY A 142 -6.43 9.52 -11.95
N ASP A 143 -7.39 10.30 -11.45
CA ASP A 143 -7.84 11.55 -12.06
C ASP A 143 -6.96 12.72 -11.60
N VAL A 144 -5.75 12.76 -12.14
CA VAL A 144 -4.75 13.81 -11.84
C VAL A 144 -5.27 15.20 -12.21
N VAL A 145 -6.07 15.32 -13.28
CA VAL A 145 -6.58 16.61 -13.75
C VAL A 145 -7.57 17.21 -12.74
N ARG A 146 -8.52 16.41 -12.25
CA ARG A 146 -9.45 16.85 -11.20
C ARG A 146 -8.70 17.12 -9.90
N ALA A 147 -7.76 16.25 -9.53
CA ALA A 147 -6.96 16.43 -8.33
C ALA A 147 -6.18 17.76 -8.33
N ASP A 148 -5.49 18.09 -9.43
CA ASP A 148 -4.78 19.36 -9.59
C ASP A 148 -5.74 20.56 -9.54
N ARG A 149 -6.91 20.47 -10.21
CA ARG A 149 -7.93 21.53 -10.21
C ARG A 149 -8.41 21.83 -8.80
N GLU A 150 -8.81 20.80 -8.05
CA GLU A 150 -9.34 20.98 -6.70
C GLU A 150 -8.26 21.38 -5.71
N ALA A 151 -7.05 20.81 -5.80
CA ALA A 151 -5.94 21.19 -4.93
C ALA A 151 -5.52 22.65 -5.13
N THR A 152 -5.52 23.15 -6.38
CA THR A 152 -5.22 24.56 -6.67
C THR A 152 -6.26 25.51 -6.09
N ALA A 153 -7.51 25.06 -5.96
CA ALA A 153 -8.59 25.84 -5.39
C ALA A 153 -8.68 25.77 -3.86
N LEU A 154 -7.87 24.91 -3.21
CA LEU A 154 -7.79 24.86 -1.76
C LEU A 154 -7.00 26.07 -1.24
N PRO A 155 -7.54 26.80 -0.25
CA PRO A 155 -6.75 27.76 0.50
C PRO A 155 -5.74 27.03 1.38
N VAL A 156 -4.68 27.75 1.79
CA VAL A 156 -3.84 27.30 2.91
C VAL A 156 -4.74 27.07 4.13
N PRO A 157 -4.62 25.92 4.83
CA PRO A 157 -5.48 25.66 5.98
C PRO A 157 -5.25 26.65 7.12
N ASP A 158 -6.35 27.16 7.69
CA ASP A 158 -6.32 27.99 8.90
C ASP A 158 -6.02 27.15 10.15
N ASP A 159 -6.50 25.90 10.17
CA ASP A 159 -6.21 24.92 11.20
C ASP A 159 -4.86 24.22 10.90
N PRO A 160 -3.84 24.38 11.76
CA PRO A 160 -2.52 23.82 11.53
C PRO A 160 -2.49 22.29 11.44
N ASP A 161 -3.50 21.59 11.97
CA ASP A 161 -3.58 20.13 11.90
C ASP A 161 -3.76 19.63 10.45
N TRP A 162 -4.24 20.48 9.54
CA TRP A 162 -4.37 20.18 8.11
C TRP A 162 -3.13 20.50 7.27
N ALA A 163 -2.16 21.24 7.80
CA ALA A 163 -0.94 21.60 7.06
C ALA A 163 -0.15 20.36 6.57
N PRO A 164 0.04 19.28 7.36
CA PRO A 164 0.70 18.07 6.87
C PRO A 164 -0.03 17.40 5.70
N ALA A 165 -1.36 17.40 5.71
CA ALA A 165 -2.18 16.82 4.64
C ALA A 165 -2.11 17.65 3.36
N HIS A 166 -2.20 18.98 3.49
CA HIS A 166 -1.99 19.94 2.41
C HIS A 166 -0.64 19.73 1.72
N ASP A 167 0.45 19.73 2.50
CA ASP A 167 1.81 19.61 1.97
C ASP A 167 2.05 18.24 1.35
N ARG A 168 1.46 17.18 1.92
CA ARG A 168 1.54 15.83 1.36
C ARG A 168 0.87 15.76 -0.01
N LEU A 169 -0.35 16.29 -0.14
CA LEU A 169 -1.06 16.32 -1.42
C LEU A 169 -0.28 17.14 -2.48
N ALA A 170 0.26 18.29 -2.10
CA ALA A 170 1.09 19.10 -2.98
C ALA A 170 2.33 18.34 -3.49
N ARG A 171 3.02 17.59 -2.61
CA ARG A 171 4.14 16.72 -3.00
C ARG A 171 3.70 15.60 -3.95
N MET A 172 2.58 14.93 -3.66
CA MET A 172 2.07 13.85 -4.50
C MET A 172 1.73 14.36 -5.91
N LEU A 173 1.06 15.51 -6.02
CA LEU A 173 0.75 16.13 -7.32
C LEU A 173 1.99 16.61 -8.08
N ALA A 174 3.00 17.15 -7.37
CA ALA A 174 4.27 17.51 -7.99
C ALA A 174 4.99 16.28 -8.59
N ARG A 175 4.96 15.15 -7.88
CA ARG A 175 5.51 13.87 -8.36
C ARG A 175 4.68 13.31 -9.52
N ALA A 176 3.35 13.33 -9.44
CA ALA A 176 2.47 12.93 -10.54
C ALA A 176 2.75 13.73 -11.83
N ARG A 177 2.93 15.06 -11.71
CA ARG A 177 3.33 15.91 -12.85
C ARG A 177 4.70 15.54 -13.41
N ALA A 178 5.68 15.23 -12.55
CA ALA A 178 7.00 14.80 -12.99
C ALA A 178 6.95 13.45 -13.72
N VAL A 179 6.14 12.51 -13.25
CA VAL A 179 5.97 11.20 -13.91
C VAL A 179 5.27 11.35 -15.26
N ARG A 180 4.18 12.13 -15.35
CA ARG A 180 3.47 12.38 -16.62
C ARG A 180 4.32 12.99 -17.72
N ALA A 181 5.45 13.62 -17.36
CA ALA A 181 6.40 14.15 -18.33
C ALA A 181 7.22 13.05 -19.03
N VAL A 182 7.28 11.83 -18.47
CA VAL A 182 8.13 10.73 -18.94
C VAL A 182 7.45 9.36 -19.04
N GLY A 183 6.21 9.24 -18.56
CA GLY A 183 5.41 8.01 -18.60
C GLY A 183 3.90 8.33 -18.69
N PRO A 184 3.07 7.31 -18.96
CA PRO A 184 1.65 7.51 -19.18
C PRO A 184 0.89 7.89 -17.89
N LEU A 185 1.34 7.41 -16.71
CA LEU A 185 0.63 7.53 -15.44
C LEU A 185 -0.86 7.13 -15.54
N ASP A 186 -1.13 6.05 -16.28
CA ASP A 186 -2.45 5.43 -16.39
C ASP A 186 -2.59 4.25 -15.41
N SER A 187 -3.67 3.47 -15.52
CA SER A 187 -3.94 2.33 -14.65
C SER A 187 -2.96 1.15 -14.81
N THR A 188 -1.99 1.22 -15.73
CA THR A 188 -0.96 0.19 -15.96
C THR A 188 0.42 0.62 -15.49
N ASP A 189 0.62 1.91 -15.17
CA ASP A 189 1.90 2.48 -14.78
C ASP A 189 2.19 2.32 -13.28
N LEU A 190 2.46 1.09 -12.86
CA LEU A 190 2.73 0.77 -11.46
C LEU A 190 3.90 1.59 -10.88
N ARG A 191 5.01 1.67 -11.62
CA ARG A 191 6.21 2.42 -11.18
C ARG A 191 5.90 3.91 -11.03
N GLY A 192 5.18 4.47 -12.00
CA GLY A 192 4.76 5.87 -11.99
C GLY A 192 3.89 6.20 -10.78
N TRP A 193 2.87 5.38 -10.50
CA TRP A 193 1.98 5.60 -9.36
C TRP A 193 2.66 5.36 -8.01
N HIS A 194 3.56 4.37 -7.90
CA HIS A 194 4.36 4.16 -6.68
C HIS A 194 5.19 5.40 -6.33
N PHE A 195 5.79 6.01 -7.34
CA PHE A 195 6.52 7.27 -7.17
C PHE A 195 5.58 8.46 -6.89
N ALA A 196 4.48 8.60 -7.63
CA ALA A 196 3.55 9.70 -7.45
C ALA A 196 2.99 9.76 -6.02
N LEU A 197 2.59 8.62 -5.47
CA LEU A 197 1.94 8.54 -4.16
C LEU A 197 2.96 8.52 -3.01
N GLY A 198 3.97 7.65 -3.07
CA GLY A 198 4.92 7.44 -1.98
C GLY A 198 6.23 8.22 -2.12
N GLY A 199 6.61 8.62 -3.34
CA GLY A 199 7.95 9.15 -3.64
C GLY A 199 9.01 8.07 -3.71
N SER A 200 8.60 6.81 -3.81
CA SER A 200 9.47 5.64 -3.89
C SER A 200 9.71 5.26 -5.33
N VAL A 201 10.96 5.02 -5.71
CA VAL A 201 11.28 4.43 -7.02
C VAL A 201 11.13 2.91 -6.91
N LEU A 202 10.23 2.33 -7.71
CA LEU A 202 10.04 0.87 -7.76
C LEU A 202 11.10 0.23 -8.66
N GLY A 203 11.96 -0.58 -8.04
CA GLY A 203 13.08 -1.28 -8.65
C GLY A 203 12.64 -2.29 -9.69
N THR A 204 11.71 -3.19 -9.36
CA THR A 204 11.32 -4.30 -10.24
C THR A 204 9.82 -4.36 -10.44
N ILE A 205 9.40 -4.48 -11.70
CA ILE A 205 8.03 -4.83 -12.12
C ILE A 205 7.96 -6.35 -12.29
N SER A 206 7.00 -6.98 -11.64
CA SER A 206 6.77 -8.41 -11.80
C SER A 206 6.34 -8.73 -13.24
N PRO A 207 7.00 -9.67 -13.93
CA PRO A 207 6.56 -10.12 -15.24
C PRO A 207 5.37 -11.09 -15.17
N TYR A 208 4.98 -11.54 -13.97
CA TYR A 208 4.03 -12.63 -13.77
C TYR A 208 2.61 -12.14 -13.48
N GLY A 209 1.63 -12.73 -14.17
CA GLY A 209 0.20 -12.48 -13.92
C GLY A 209 -0.26 -11.06 -14.24
N PHE A 210 0.45 -10.33 -15.12
CA PHE A 210 0.11 -8.94 -15.43
C PHE A 210 -1.30 -8.83 -16.01
N ASP A 211 -1.61 -9.62 -17.04
CA ASP A 211 -2.95 -9.69 -17.66
C ASP A 211 -4.00 -10.39 -16.77
N GLN A 212 -3.56 -11.05 -15.69
CA GLN A 212 -4.42 -11.69 -14.69
C GLN A 212 -4.73 -10.76 -13.51
N GLY A 213 -4.46 -9.46 -13.69
CA GLY A 213 -4.77 -8.43 -12.73
C GLY A 213 -3.74 -8.28 -11.62
N MET A 214 -2.49 -8.73 -11.78
CA MET A 214 -1.43 -8.40 -10.82
C MET A 214 -0.68 -7.10 -11.18
N THR A 215 -0.71 -6.69 -12.44
CA THR A 215 -0.23 -5.40 -12.94
C THR A 215 1.17 -5.02 -12.41
N GLY A 216 2.10 -5.97 -12.40
CA GLY A 216 3.48 -5.74 -11.98
C GLY A 216 3.80 -6.00 -10.51
N ARG A 217 2.84 -6.48 -9.70
CA ARG A 217 3.05 -6.89 -8.31
C ARG A 217 3.17 -8.41 -8.21
N PHE A 218 4.00 -8.91 -7.30
CA PHE A 218 4.07 -10.36 -7.03
C PHE A 218 2.92 -10.77 -6.10
N ALA A 219 2.16 -11.81 -6.49
CA ALA A 219 1.19 -12.42 -5.59
C ALA A 219 1.93 -13.22 -4.51
N TYR A 220 2.78 -14.14 -4.97
CA TYR A 220 3.68 -14.92 -4.16
C TYR A 220 5.06 -14.91 -4.83
N THR A 221 6.12 -14.77 -4.05
CA THR A 221 7.48 -14.96 -4.56
C THR A 221 8.38 -15.60 -3.51
N SER A 222 9.19 -16.57 -3.93
CA SER A 222 10.30 -17.05 -3.12
C SER A 222 11.54 -16.28 -3.53
N ASP A 223 12.02 -15.39 -2.67
CA ASP A 223 13.22 -14.61 -2.93
C ASP A 223 14.47 -15.53 -2.91
N SER A 224 15.55 -15.08 -3.55
CA SER A 224 16.81 -15.81 -3.65
C SER A 224 18.02 -14.90 -3.43
N PHE A 225 19.19 -15.47 -3.17
CA PHE A 225 20.42 -14.67 -3.07
C PHE A 225 20.72 -13.92 -4.38
N ALA A 226 20.43 -14.52 -5.53
CA ALA A 226 20.58 -13.91 -6.85
C ALA A 226 19.60 -12.76 -7.09
N MET A 227 18.36 -12.89 -6.64
CA MET A 227 17.36 -11.82 -6.67
C MET A 227 17.73 -10.65 -5.75
N CYS A 228 18.17 -10.93 -4.52
CA CYS A 228 18.72 -9.92 -3.61
C CYS A 228 19.90 -9.18 -4.26
N ARG A 229 20.82 -9.91 -4.90
CA ARG A 229 21.96 -9.33 -5.61
C ARG A 229 21.51 -8.41 -6.75
N ARG A 230 20.57 -8.87 -7.58
CA ARG A 230 19.97 -8.09 -8.67
C ARG A 230 19.29 -6.81 -8.17
N ALA A 231 18.59 -6.89 -7.03
CA ALA A 231 17.96 -5.73 -6.40
C ALA A 231 18.99 -4.68 -5.94
N LEU A 232 20.13 -5.10 -5.38
CA LEU A 232 21.23 -4.19 -5.02
C LEU A 232 21.89 -3.55 -6.25
N ASP A 233 22.05 -4.30 -7.35
CA ASP A 233 22.56 -3.74 -8.60
C ASP A 233 21.59 -2.70 -9.21
N ARG A 234 20.27 -2.96 -9.18
CA ARG A 234 19.25 -1.97 -9.60
C ARG A 234 19.16 -0.78 -8.65
N LEU A 235 19.36 -0.96 -7.35
CA LEU A 235 19.49 0.15 -6.40
C LEU A 235 20.66 1.06 -6.74
N ARG A 236 21.83 0.49 -7.07
CA ARG A 236 22.99 1.26 -7.53
C ARG A 236 22.66 2.06 -8.78
N LEU A 237 21.99 1.44 -9.75
CA LEU A 237 21.55 2.10 -10.98
C LEU A 237 20.65 3.30 -10.71
N ILE A 238 19.67 3.17 -9.80
CA ILE A 238 18.77 4.26 -9.40
C ILE A 238 19.55 5.40 -8.76
N LEU A 239 20.43 5.08 -7.80
CA LEU A 239 21.27 6.07 -7.12
C LEU A 239 22.19 6.80 -8.11
N ASP A 240 22.80 6.08 -9.05
CA ASP A 240 23.65 6.63 -10.08
C ASP A 240 22.89 7.56 -11.02
N ALA A 241 21.74 7.12 -11.53
CA ALA A 241 20.89 7.88 -12.43
C ALA A 241 20.36 9.18 -11.80
N ALA A 242 20.10 9.16 -10.50
CA ALA A 242 19.65 10.32 -9.73
C ALA A 242 20.80 11.15 -9.11
N GLY A 243 22.06 10.79 -9.38
CA GLY A 243 23.23 11.51 -8.89
C GLY A 243 23.38 11.48 -7.36
N ARG A 244 22.95 10.40 -6.70
CA ARG A 244 23.09 10.20 -5.25
C ARG A 244 24.33 9.35 -4.95
N ARG A 245 25.08 9.73 -3.92
CA ARG A 245 26.32 9.06 -3.49
C ARG A 245 26.33 8.93 -1.97
N PRO A 246 25.70 7.89 -1.41
CA PRO A 246 25.81 7.58 0.02
C PRO A 246 27.27 7.35 0.42
N ALA A 247 27.63 7.71 1.65
CA ALA A 247 28.97 7.57 2.21
C ALA A 247 29.12 6.33 3.11
N SER A 248 28.01 5.76 3.58
CA SER A 248 27.98 4.56 4.43
C SER A 248 26.65 3.83 4.29
N VAL A 249 26.61 2.57 4.72
CA VAL A 249 25.38 1.78 4.86
C VAL A 249 24.96 1.71 6.33
N GLY A 250 23.70 2.09 6.60
CA GLY A 250 23.07 2.00 7.90
C GLY A 250 22.42 0.63 8.09
N VAL A 251 22.99 -0.18 8.96
CA VAL A 251 22.55 -1.54 9.26
C VAL A 251 21.44 -1.50 10.32
N LEU A 252 20.26 -2.00 9.96
CA LEU A 252 19.13 -2.16 10.86
C LEU A 252 19.29 -3.39 11.76
N PRO A 253 18.65 -3.42 12.96
CA PRO A 253 18.91 -4.43 13.97
C PRO A 253 18.29 -5.80 13.67
N ASP A 254 17.22 -5.87 12.87
CA ASP A 254 16.59 -7.14 12.51
C ASP A 254 17.49 -7.97 11.59
N ARG A 255 17.38 -9.30 11.69
CA ARG A 255 18.29 -10.23 11.01
C ARG A 255 18.25 -10.08 9.49
N SER A 256 17.05 -9.97 8.91
CA SER A 256 16.84 -9.92 7.47
C SER A 256 17.46 -8.67 6.86
N SER A 257 17.21 -7.51 7.47
CA SER A 257 17.81 -6.25 7.06
C SER A 257 19.31 -6.20 7.35
N ARG A 258 19.79 -6.83 8.43
CA ARG A 258 21.23 -6.95 8.70
C ARG A 258 21.96 -7.71 7.59
N ILE A 259 21.43 -8.86 7.16
CA ILE A 259 22.00 -9.65 6.05
C ILE A 259 22.12 -8.78 4.79
N LEU A 260 21.01 -8.14 4.41
CA LEU A 260 20.97 -7.35 3.18
C LEU A 260 21.81 -6.06 3.27
N GLY A 261 21.86 -5.41 4.44
CA GLY A 261 22.68 -4.23 4.69
C GLY A 261 24.17 -4.53 4.64
N LEU A 262 24.62 -5.67 5.18
CA LEU A 262 26.01 -6.12 5.05
C LEU A 262 26.38 -6.40 3.60
N ALA A 263 25.49 -7.08 2.85
CA ALA A 263 25.71 -7.32 1.42
C ALA A 263 25.76 -6.01 0.62
N ALA A 264 24.88 -5.06 0.93
CA ALA A 264 24.87 -3.73 0.30
C ALA A 264 26.18 -2.97 0.58
N ALA A 265 26.70 -3.01 1.81
CA ALA A 265 27.97 -2.37 2.13
C ALA A 265 29.12 -2.90 1.25
N GLU A 266 29.19 -4.22 1.06
CA GLU A 266 30.22 -4.85 0.24
C GLU A 266 30.01 -4.56 -1.26
N VAL A 267 28.80 -4.69 -1.79
CA VAL A 267 28.48 -4.41 -3.20
C VAL A 267 28.78 -2.96 -3.58
N PHE A 268 28.55 -2.02 -2.67
CA PHE A 268 28.77 -0.59 -2.90
C PHE A 268 30.18 -0.13 -2.51
N GLY A 269 30.99 -0.98 -1.86
CA GLY A 269 32.31 -0.60 -1.33
C GLY A 269 32.23 0.47 -0.25
N LEU A 270 31.19 0.44 0.59
CA LEU A 270 30.92 1.42 1.65
C LEU A 270 31.09 0.80 3.04
N PRO A 271 31.46 1.59 4.06
CA PRO A 271 31.46 1.10 5.43
C PRO A 271 30.04 0.75 5.91
N ALA A 272 29.90 -0.40 6.56
CA ALA A 272 28.69 -0.81 7.26
C ALA A 272 28.73 -0.32 8.71
N GLU A 273 27.71 0.42 9.14
CA GLU A 273 27.63 0.96 10.49
C GLU A 273 26.21 0.79 11.04
N PRO A 274 26.02 0.61 12.37
CA PRO A 274 24.68 0.59 12.96
C PRO A 274 23.88 1.84 12.57
N TYR A 275 22.61 1.65 12.22
CA TYR A 275 21.74 2.78 11.89
C TYR A 275 21.60 3.74 13.09
N ALA A 276 21.71 5.03 12.81
CA ALA A 276 21.48 6.11 13.76
C ALA A 276 20.62 7.20 13.10
N PRO A 277 19.48 7.60 13.69
CA PRO A 277 18.64 8.67 13.18
C PRO A 277 19.42 9.99 13.02
N GLY A 278 19.06 10.77 11.99
CA GLY A 278 19.67 12.08 11.74
C GLY A 278 21.06 12.06 11.06
N ARG A 279 21.66 10.88 10.86
CA ARG A 279 22.96 10.77 10.20
C ARG A 279 22.85 11.06 8.68
N PRO A 280 23.61 12.03 8.14
CA PRO A 280 23.55 12.39 6.73
C PRO A 280 24.26 11.38 5.84
N GLY A 281 23.87 11.31 4.58
CA GLY A 281 24.55 10.54 3.53
C GLY A 281 24.54 9.02 3.74
N VAL A 282 23.59 8.49 4.53
CA VAL A 282 23.48 7.06 4.82
C VAL A 282 22.51 6.36 3.86
N LEU A 283 22.92 5.23 3.30
CA LEU A 283 22.00 4.28 2.66
C LEU A 283 21.51 3.30 3.73
N VAL A 284 20.26 3.45 4.17
CA VAL A 284 19.61 2.51 5.09
C VAL A 284 18.98 1.40 4.26
N VAL A 285 19.25 0.15 4.64
CA VAL A 285 18.79 -1.02 3.89
C VAL A 285 17.91 -1.88 4.79
N ALA A 286 16.65 -2.01 4.41
CA ALA A 286 15.68 -2.90 5.02
C ALA A 286 15.35 -4.06 4.08
N TYR A 287 15.17 -5.25 4.62
CA TYR A 287 14.58 -6.34 3.84
C TYR A 287 13.05 -6.16 3.73
N ASP A 288 12.40 -6.02 4.88
CA ASP A 288 10.95 -5.79 5.04
C ASP A 288 10.76 -4.82 6.21
N LEU A 289 10.16 -3.65 5.95
CA LEU A 289 9.96 -2.62 6.95
C LEU A 289 8.90 -2.99 8.01
N ASN A 290 8.02 -3.95 7.75
CA ASN A 290 7.10 -4.48 8.75
C ASN A 290 7.80 -5.37 9.78
N GLY A 291 8.95 -5.95 9.41
CA GLY A 291 9.77 -6.80 10.28
C GLY A 291 10.81 -6.05 11.13
N THR A 292 10.86 -4.72 11.07
CA THR A 292 11.92 -3.92 11.70
C THR A 292 11.38 -2.73 12.50
N GLU A 293 12.19 -2.21 13.42
CA GLU A 293 11.85 -1.00 14.16
C GLU A 293 12.04 0.24 13.27
N ALA A 294 10.92 0.85 12.87
CA ALA A 294 10.94 2.02 11.99
C ALA A 294 11.28 3.36 12.69
N ALA A 295 11.72 3.32 13.95
CA ALA A 295 11.95 4.51 14.75
C ALA A 295 13.01 5.43 14.11
N GLY A 296 12.64 6.70 13.92
CA GLY A 296 13.53 7.70 13.32
C GLY A 296 13.75 7.55 11.81
N LEU A 297 13.07 6.62 11.13
CA LEU A 297 13.14 6.49 9.67
C LEU A 297 12.11 7.38 8.95
N ARG A 298 11.12 7.96 9.64
CA ARG A 298 10.13 8.84 8.99
C ARG A 298 10.77 10.12 8.43
N GLU A 299 11.59 10.76 9.25
CA GLU A 299 12.30 11.98 8.86
C GLU A 299 13.57 11.63 8.07
N ARG A 300 13.84 12.40 7.02
CA ARG A 300 15.00 12.20 6.16
C ARG A 300 16.12 13.14 6.58
N ALA A 301 17.26 12.58 6.98
CA ALA A 301 18.50 13.33 7.12
C ALA A 301 19.06 13.70 5.73
N GLU A 302 19.86 14.75 5.63
CA GLU A 302 20.42 15.21 4.36
C GLU A 302 21.17 14.08 3.63
N GLY A 303 20.83 13.84 2.36
CA GLY A 303 21.46 12.79 1.54
C GLY A 303 21.17 11.35 1.97
N GLN A 304 20.33 11.13 2.99
CA GLN A 304 19.94 9.78 3.41
C GLN A 304 18.94 9.17 2.41
N VAL A 305 19.11 7.88 2.12
CA VAL A 305 18.19 7.09 1.29
C VAL A 305 17.80 5.84 2.05
N LEU A 306 16.50 5.53 2.11
CA LEU A 306 15.97 4.27 2.63
C LEU A 306 15.58 3.35 1.47
N PHE A 307 16.20 2.18 1.40
CA PHE A 307 15.84 1.11 0.49
C PHE A 307 15.13 -0.01 1.26
N GLU A 308 14.00 -0.48 0.73
CA GLU A 308 13.32 -1.68 1.19
C GLU A 308 13.31 -2.72 0.06
N ARG A 309 13.76 -3.95 0.32
CA ARG A 309 13.80 -5.03 -0.68
C ARG A 309 12.42 -5.49 -1.11
N ALA A 310 11.51 -5.69 -0.16
CA ALA A 310 10.23 -6.36 -0.37
C ALA A 310 9.11 -5.68 0.42
N THR A 311 8.47 -4.68 -0.21
CA THR A 311 7.31 -3.99 0.39
C THR A 311 6.04 -4.82 0.20
N CYS A 312 5.35 -5.16 1.30
CA CYS A 312 4.04 -5.80 1.22
C CYS A 312 2.98 -4.77 0.79
N TRP A 313 2.32 -4.93 -0.35
CA TRP A 313 1.33 -3.93 -0.80
C TRP A 313 -0.07 -4.13 -0.20
N THR A 314 -0.35 -5.33 0.32
CA THR A 314 -1.60 -5.65 1.03
C THR A 314 -1.55 -5.34 2.52
N ASP A 315 -0.35 -5.14 3.06
CA ASP A 315 -0.08 -4.67 4.41
C ASP A 315 1.11 -3.68 4.37
N PRO A 316 0.90 -2.47 3.80
CA PRO A 316 1.99 -1.55 3.56
C PRO A 316 2.63 -1.05 4.86
N PRO A 317 3.96 -0.83 4.87
CA PRO A 317 4.66 -0.40 6.06
C PRO A 317 4.23 0.97 6.55
N GLY A 318 4.47 1.22 7.84
CA GLY A 318 4.14 2.49 8.52
C GLY A 318 4.89 3.72 7.99
N ILE A 319 5.84 3.53 7.06
CA ILE A 319 6.58 4.57 6.34
C ILE A 319 6.85 4.11 4.91
N SER A 320 7.00 5.03 3.97
CA SER A 320 7.38 4.69 2.59
C SER A 320 8.90 4.70 2.42
N ALA A 321 9.48 3.63 1.86
CA ALA A 321 10.89 3.64 1.46
C ALA A 321 11.15 4.67 0.35
N ASP A 322 12.39 5.15 0.20
CA ASP A 322 12.77 6.04 -0.91
C ASP A 322 12.99 5.23 -2.21
N VAL A 323 13.34 3.94 -2.06
CA VAL A 323 13.41 2.94 -3.12
C VAL A 323 12.77 1.65 -2.61
N THR A 324 11.87 1.07 -3.38
CA THR A 324 11.27 -0.25 -3.12
C THR A 324 11.82 -1.23 -4.15
N GLY A 325 12.36 -2.36 -3.73
CA GLY A 325 12.88 -3.40 -4.63
C GLY A 325 11.77 -4.06 -5.43
N LEU A 326 10.78 -4.63 -4.75
CA LEU A 326 9.55 -5.16 -5.36
C LEU A 326 8.34 -4.94 -4.45
N LEU A 327 7.15 -5.10 -5.04
CA LEU A 327 5.88 -5.17 -4.32
C LEU A 327 5.38 -6.62 -4.29
N HIS A 328 5.01 -7.13 -3.11
CA HIS A 328 4.51 -8.49 -2.92
C HIS A 328 3.25 -8.55 -2.03
N GLN A 329 2.50 -9.66 -2.07
CA GLN A 329 1.58 -10.02 -0.98
C GLN A 329 2.22 -11.00 -0.01
N VAL A 330 2.88 -12.02 -0.57
CA VAL A 330 3.62 -13.02 0.19
C VAL A 330 5.02 -13.14 -0.39
N VAL A 331 6.03 -13.02 0.49
CA VAL A 331 7.42 -13.26 0.16
C VAL A 331 8.01 -14.29 1.12
N VAL A 332 8.78 -15.23 0.58
CA VAL A 332 9.63 -16.12 1.38
C VAL A 332 11.08 -15.69 1.19
N PRO A 333 11.79 -15.20 2.25
CA PRO A 333 13.18 -14.79 2.12
C PRO A 333 14.12 -15.97 1.83
N PRO A 334 15.33 -15.73 1.29
CA PRO A 334 16.27 -16.81 0.95
C PRO A 334 16.70 -17.66 2.16
N TRP A 335 16.66 -17.06 3.35
CA TRP A 335 16.99 -17.68 4.64
C TRP A 335 15.75 -18.13 5.44
N GLY A 336 14.55 -17.99 4.87
CA GLY A 336 13.31 -18.45 5.49
C GLY A 336 13.10 -19.95 5.35
N GLU A 337 12.10 -20.48 6.04
CA GLU A 337 11.60 -21.83 5.77
C GLU A 337 11.00 -21.86 4.36
N ARG A 338 11.33 -22.88 3.57
CA ARG A 338 10.87 -22.99 2.18
C ARG A 338 10.46 -24.40 1.83
N LEU A 339 9.47 -24.53 0.95
CA LEU A 339 9.13 -25.79 0.32
C LEU A 339 10.04 -26.01 -0.89
N ARG A 340 10.60 -27.21 -0.99
CA ARG A 340 11.42 -27.64 -2.12
C ARG A 340 10.83 -28.91 -2.72
N VAL A 341 10.75 -28.96 -4.05
CA VAL A 341 10.42 -30.20 -4.75
C VAL A 341 11.71 -30.98 -4.96
N THR A 342 11.76 -32.20 -4.44
CA THR A 342 12.90 -33.11 -4.60
C THR A 342 12.96 -33.65 -6.03
N PRO A 343 14.09 -34.23 -6.48
CA PRO A 343 14.17 -34.86 -7.79
C PRO A 343 13.16 -36.00 -8.02
N SER A 344 12.61 -36.58 -6.95
CA SER A 344 11.55 -37.59 -7.02
C SER A 344 10.12 -37.01 -7.15
N GLY A 345 9.98 -35.68 -7.14
CA GLY A 345 8.69 -34.99 -7.21
C GLY A 345 7.96 -34.84 -5.87
N GLU A 346 8.58 -35.25 -4.77
CA GLU A 346 8.04 -35.06 -3.42
C GLU A 346 8.35 -33.65 -2.91
N THR A 347 7.47 -33.09 -2.08
CA THR A 347 7.70 -31.79 -1.43
C THR A 347 8.37 -32.01 -0.07
N GLU A 348 9.54 -31.41 0.13
CA GLU A 348 10.22 -31.34 1.42
C GLU A 348 10.19 -29.91 1.98
N THR A 349 10.00 -29.78 3.29
CA THR A 349 10.18 -28.51 4.00
C THR A 349 11.65 -28.36 4.37
N VAL A 350 12.30 -27.35 3.81
CA VAL A 350 13.67 -26.97 4.16
C VAL A 350 13.59 -25.97 5.32
N PRO A 351 14.24 -26.25 6.47
CA PRO A 351 14.21 -25.36 7.62
C PRO A 351 14.87 -24.01 7.31
N PRO A 352 14.56 -22.95 8.09
CA PRO A 352 15.23 -21.67 7.98
C PRO A 352 16.75 -21.79 8.05
N ASP A 353 17.45 -21.02 7.23
CA ASP A 353 18.91 -20.98 7.25
C ASP A 353 19.38 -20.20 8.47
N GLY A 354 19.95 -20.91 9.45
CA GLY A 354 20.43 -20.35 10.72
C GLY A 354 21.87 -19.83 10.70
N ARG A 355 22.55 -19.82 9.55
CA ARG A 355 23.93 -19.31 9.45
C ARG A 355 24.03 -17.83 9.90
N PRO A 356 25.22 -17.37 10.34
CA PRO A 356 25.48 -15.98 10.65
C PRO A 356 25.11 -15.03 9.51
N ALA A 357 24.73 -13.79 9.84
CA ALA A 357 24.27 -12.82 8.87
C ALA A 357 25.36 -12.47 7.84
N GLU A 358 26.62 -12.48 8.29
CA GLU A 358 27.82 -12.20 7.50
C GLU A 358 28.04 -13.27 6.41
N GLU A 359 27.80 -14.56 6.73
CA GLU A 359 27.90 -15.64 5.74
C GLU A 359 26.80 -15.55 4.69
N LEU A 360 25.57 -15.26 5.10
CA LEU A 360 24.45 -15.08 4.18
C LEU A 360 24.60 -13.82 3.31
N ALA A 361 25.21 -12.76 3.84
CA ALA A 361 25.54 -11.58 3.07
C ALA A 361 26.57 -11.91 1.98
N ALA A 362 27.61 -12.71 2.31
CA ALA A 362 28.59 -13.16 1.33
C ALA A 362 27.98 -14.00 0.20
N GLU A 363 26.96 -14.82 0.48
CA GLU A 363 26.21 -15.56 -0.55
C GLU A 363 25.51 -14.60 -1.54
N ILE A 364 24.92 -13.50 -1.05
CA ILE A 364 24.34 -12.45 -1.92
C ILE A 364 25.45 -11.82 -2.79
N VAL A 365 26.59 -11.50 -2.20
CA VAL A 365 27.70 -10.86 -2.93
C VAL A 365 28.25 -11.78 -4.02
N GLN A 366 28.37 -13.08 -3.75
CA GLN A 366 28.92 -14.07 -4.68
C GLN A 366 27.92 -14.56 -5.73
N ALA A 367 26.62 -14.41 -5.49
CA ALA A 367 25.60 -14.84 -6.44
C ALA A 367 25.75 -14.12 -7.78
N ALA A 368 25.64 -14.87 -8.88
CA ALA A 368 25.37 -14.26 -10.17
C ALA A 368 23.97 -13.63 -10.10
N PRO A 369 23.79 -12.35 -10.52
CA PRO A 369 22.47 -11.74 -10.52
C PRO A 369 21.54 -12.54 -11.42
N GLU A 370 20.30 -12.72 -10.98
CA GLU A 370 19.31 -13.45 -11.76
C GLU A 370 19.13 -12.77 -13.14
N PRO A 371 19.08 -13.56 -14.24
CA PRO A 371 18.79 -13.01 -15.54
C PRO A 371 17.40 -12.35 -15.55
N ASP A 372 17.22 -11.36 -16.41
CA ASP A 372 15.89 -10.81 -16.68
C ASP A 372 15.10 -11.88 -17.45
N ASP A 373 14.07 -12.45 -16.81
CA ASP A 373 13.20 -13.47 -17.41
C ASP A 373 12.40 -12.93 -18.62
N GLY A 374 12.52 -11.64 -18.92
CA GLY A 374 11.89 -10.99 -20.07
C GLY A 374 10.42 -10.65 -19.80
N ALA A 375 9.72 -10.24 -20.86
CA ALA A 375 8.29 -9.96 -20.78
C ALA A 375 7.52 -11.26 -20.52
N GLY A 376 7.01 -11.42 -19.31
CA GLY A 376 6.02 -12.46 -19.00
C GLY A 376 4.65 -12.12 -19.59
N ASP A 377 3.58 -12.74 -19.08
CA ASP A 377 2.22 -12.65 -19.60
C ASP A 377 1.68 -11.20 -19.57
N GLY A 378 1.86 -10.46 -20.67
CA GLY A 378 1.38 -9.09 -20.87
C GLY A 378 2.20 -7.97 -20.21
N ALA A 379 3.21 -8.30 -19.41
CA ALA A 379 4.00 -7.31 -18.68
C ALA A 379 4.86 -6.45 -19.61
N PRO A 380 4.93 -5.12 -19.40
CA PRO A 380 5.88 -4.27 -20.12
C PRO A 380 7.32 -4.72 -19.79
N PRO A 381 8.25 -4.69 -20.76
CA PRO A 381 9.66 -4.94 -20.48
C PRO A 381 10.18 -4.03 -19.37
N ASP A 382 10.99 -4.57 -18.46
CA ASP A 382 11.56 -3.79 -17.34
C ASP A 382 13.10 -3.68 -17.35
N PRO A 383 13.71 -3.24 -18.48
CA PRO A 383 15.15 -3.18 -18.62
C PRO A 383 15.77 -2.09 -17.73
N ASP A 384 17.07 -2.25 -17.44
CA ASP A 384 17.83 -1.31 -16.62
C ASP A 384 17.82 0.12 -17.19
N ASP A 385 17.90 0.28 -18.51
CA ASP A 385 17.87 1.61 -19.14
C ASP A 385 16.53 2.35 -18.91
N ALA A 386 15.42 1.61 -18.85
CA ALA A 386 14.11 2.19 -18.55
C ALA A 386 14.03 2.64 -17.07
N LEU A 387 14.51 1.81 -16.14
CA LEU A 387 14.59 2.17 -14.73
C LEU A 387 15.50 3.38 -14.49
N ALA A 388 16.70 3.39 -15.09
CA ALA A 388 17.64 4.50 -14.99
C ALA A 388 17.07 5.79 -15.61
N GLY A 389 16.40 5.67 -16.77
CA GLY A 389 15.72 6.78 -17.43
C GLY A 389 14.65 7.39 -16.52
N PHE A 390 13.80 6.56 -15.92
CA PHE A 390 12.78 6.98 -14.96
C PHE A 390 13.40 7.67 -13.75
N ALA A 391 14.37 7.04 -13.08
CA ALA A 391 15.02 7.59 -11.89
C ALA A 391 15.67 8.96 -12.15
N ARG A 392 16.33 9.13 -13.31
CA ARG A 392 16.91 10.40 -13.73
C ARG A 392 15.85 11.47 -13.94
N ALA A 393 14.75 11.12 -14.61
CA ALA A 393 13.67 12.05 -14.92
C ALA A 393 12.97 12.58 -13.67
N VAL A 394 12.74 11.73 -12.68
CA VAL A 394 12.01 12.10 -11.45
C VAL A 394 12.91 12.62 -10.33
N ALA A 395 14.24 12.63 -10.52
CA ALA A 395 15.23 12.99 -9.50
C ALA A 395 15.00 14.37 -8.84
N GLY A 396 14.42 15.32 -9.59
CA GLY A 396 14.09 16.67 -9.08
C GLY A 396 12.90 16.71 -8.12
N GLN A 397 12.08 15.66 -8.08
CA GLN A 397 10.96 15.51 -7.13
C GLN A 397 11.20 14.37 -6.12
N TRP A 398 12.37 13.75 -6.17
CA TRP A 398 12.76 12.63 -5.33
C TRP A 398 13.44 13.10 -4.04
N LEU A 399 13.22 12.38 -2.94
CA LEU A 399 13.74 12.71 -1.60
C LEU A 399 13.24 14.06 -1.02
N ILE A 400 12.00 14.44 -1.30
CA ILE A 400 11.35 15.66 -0.76
C ILE A 400 10.31 15.29 0.29
N GLY A 401 10.35 15.96 1.46
CA GLY A 401 9.41 15.77 2.57
C GLY A 401 9.63 14.47 3.36
N PRO A 402 8.83 14.20 4.40
CA PRO A 402 8.93 12.98 5.19
C PRO A 402 8.50 11.72 4.40
N ARG A 403 8.85 10.55 4.94
CA ARG A 403 8.46 9.23 4.44
C ARG A 403 7.04 8.86 4.89
N ASP A 404 6.05 9.65 4.49
CA ASP A 404 4.65 9.42 4.83
C ASP A 404 4.18 8.03 4.35
N ALA A 405 3.40 7.34 5.18
CA ALA A 405 2.81 6.05 4.82
C ALA A 405 1.75 6.23 3.72
N VAL A 406 1.69 5.28 2.79
CA VAL A 406 0.64 5.19 1.77
C VAL A 406 -0.12 3.88 1.98
N ARG A 407 -1.35 3.96 2.47
CA ARG A 407 -2.19 2.80 2.80
C ARG A 407 -3.10 2.33 1.66
N SER A 408 -3.16 3.10 0.57
CA SER A 408 -3.93 2.76 -0.62
C SER A 408 -3.02 2.10 -1.66
N PRO A 409 -3.49 1.06 -2.39
CA PRO A 409 -2.76 0.51 -3.52
C PRO A 409 -2.70 1.49 -4.72
N GLY A 410 -3.42 2.61 -4.66
CA GLY A 410 -3.53 3.59 -5.72
C GLY A 410 -4.41 3.11 -6.88
N PRO A 411 -4.34 3.79 -8.03
CA PRO A 411 -5.23 3.55 -9.17
C PRO A 411 -4.81 2.38 -10.06
N VAL A 412 -3.71 1.71 -9.73
CA VAL A 412 -3.23 0.53 -10.47
C VAL A 412 -3.83 -0.71 -9.81
N PRO A 413 -4.83 -1.36 -10.43
CA PRO A 413 -5.55 -2.46 -9.81
C PRO A 413 -4.61 -3.66 -9.60
N SER A 414 -4.82 -4.36 -8.49
CA SER A 414 -4.21 -5.67 -8.27
C SER A 414 -5.15 -6.63 -7.55
N SER A 415 -5.17 -7.88 -8.01
CA SER A 415 -5.89 -8.98 -7.37
C SER A 415 -5.32 -9.26 -5.99
N ARG A 416 -6.18 -9.32 -4.97
CA ARG A 416 -5.83 -9.74 -3.61
C ARG A 416 -6.15 -11.22 -3.41
N PHE A 417 -5.13 -12.05 -3.21
CA PHE A 417 -5.34 -13.44 -2.86
C PHE A 417 -5.43 -13.58 -1.33
N ALA A 418 -6.29 -14.48 -0.87
CA ALA A 418 -6.66 -14.67 0.53
C ALA A 418 -6.04 -15.95 1.10
#